data_AF-A0A3B9EZX2-F1
#
_entry.id   AF-A0A3B9EZX2-F1
#
_cell.length_a   1.000
_cell.length_b   1.000
_cell.length_c   1.000
_cell.angle_alpha   90.00
_cell.angle_beta   90.00
_cell.angle_gamma   90.00
#
_symmetry.space_group_name_H-M   'P 1'
#
loop_
_entity.id
_entity.type
_entity.pdbx_description
1 polymer ?
#
loop_
_entity_poly.entity_id
_entity_poly.type
_entity_poly.pdbx_seq_one_letter_code
_entity_poly.pdbx_strand_id
1 'polypeptide(L)'
;MTSEYLHSVRKQFDYYRLLGEKTIDQLNEDDLFWQYNEESNSIAIIVNHLWGNMKSRWTDFLVTDGEKEWRNRELEFEPVLKTKDELLRKWNDGWNCLFEALNSINPENFDIKVY
;
A
#
# COMPACT_ATOMS: atom_id res chain seq x y z
N MET A 1 -22.42 15.01 -4.44
CA MET A 1 -22.08 13.75 -5.14
C MET A 1 -20.60 13.40 -4.96
N THR A 2 -19.66 14.28 -5.34
CA THR A 2 -18.20 14.05 -5.19
C THR A 2 -17.77 13.71 -3.76
N SER A 3 -18.21 14.50 -2.76
CA SER A 3 -17.87 14.24 -1.35
C SER A 3 -18.42 12.90 -0.83
N GLU A 4 -19.61 12.48 -1.26
CA GLU A 4 -20.17 11.18 -0.85
C GLU A 4 -19.43 10.02 -1.52
N TYR A 5 -19.04 10.20 -2.78
CA TYR A 5 -18.22 9.22 -3.50
C TYR A 5 -16.85 9.05 -2.84
N LEU A 6 -16.14 10.15 -2.54
CA LEU A 6 -14.85 10.12 -1.84
C LEU A 6 -14.96 9.44 -0.45
N HIS A 7 -16.05 9.71 0.28
CA HIS A 7 -16.33 9.03 1.55
C HIS A 7 -16.51 7.52 1.37
N SER A 8 -17.23 7.10 0.33
CA SER A 8 -17.42 5.67 0.00
C SER A 8 -16.09 5.00 -0.36
N VAL A 9 -15.29 5.63 -1.22
CA VAL A 9 -13.95 5.15 -1.63
C VAL A 9 -13.05 4.98 -0.42
N ARG A 10 -13.01 5.99 0.47
CA ARG A 10 -12.24 5.91 1.70
C ARG A 10 -12.64 4.71 2.57
N LYS A 11 -13.94 4.54 2.81
CA LYS A 11 -14.44 3.40 3.59
C LYS A 11 -14.05 2.05 2.97
N GLN A 12 -14.05 1.95 1.65
CA GLN A 12 -13.65 0.74 0.96
C GLN A 12 -12.15 0.44 1.15
N PHE A 13 -11.29 1.45 1.06
CA PHE A 13 -9.86 1.29 1.37
C PHE A 13 -9.61 0.94 2.84
N ASP A 14 -10.29 1.62 3.78
CA ASP A 14 -10.23 1.28 5.21
C ASP A 14 -10.64 -0.18 5.47
N TYR A 15 -11.68 -0.66 4.78
CA TYR A 15 -12.11 -2.05 4.88
C TYR A 15 -11.05 -3.03 4.38
N TYR A 16 -10.40 -2.76 3.23
CA TYR A 16 -9.34 -3.64 2.73
C TYR A 16 -8.10 -3.64 3.62
N ARG A 17 -7.73 -2.47 4.16
CA ARG A 17 -6.68 -2.38 5.17
C ARG A 17 -7.02 -3.23 6.39
N LEU A 18 -8.23 -3.11 6.92
CA LEU A 18 -8.71 -3.89 8.06
C LEU A 18 -8.65 -5.40 7.81
N LEU A 19 -9.00 -5.86 6.61
CA LEU A 19 -8.88 -7.28 6.26
C LEU A 19 -7.43 -7.74 6.29
N GLY A 20 -6.51 -6.97 5.72
CA GLY A 20 -5.07 -7.29 5.77
C GLY A 20 -4.52 -7.32 7.20
N GLU A 21 -4.88 -6.33 8.03
CA GLU A 21 -4.47 -6.28 9.45
C GLU A 21 -4.99 -7.50 10.21
N LYS A 22 -6.28 -7.83 10.06
CA LYS A 22 -6.86 -9.02 10.69
C LYS A 22 -6.21 -10.32 10.22
N THR A 23 -5.78 -10.40 8.97
CA THR A 23 -5.04 -11.57 8.46
C THR A 23 -3.66 -11.66 9.12
N ILE A 24 -2.90 -10.56 9.17
CA ILE A 24 -1.56 -10.53 9.79
C ILE A 24 -1.61 -10.84 11.29
N ASP A 25 -2.66 -10.41 11.98
CA ASP A 25 -2.84 -10.62 13.42
C ASP A 25 -3.12 -12.10 13.78
N GLN A 26 -3.70 -12.87 12.86
CA GLN A 26 -4.00 -14.29 13.07
C GLN A 26 -2.80 -15.21 12.87
N LEU A 27 -1.70 -14.70 12.31
CA LEU A 27 -0.54 -15.48 11.88
C LEU A 27 0.65 -15.29 12.82
N ASN A 28 1.42 -16.37 13.00
CA ASN A 28 2.72 -16.28 13.65
C ASN A 28 3.76 -15.64 12.70
N GLU A 29 4.96 -15.36 13.18
CA GLU A 29 5.98 -14.72 12.35
C GLU A 29 6.41 -15.59 11.17
N ASP A 30 6.66 -16.88 11.39
CA ASP A 30 7.09 -17.82 10.35
C ASP A 30 6.08 -17.91 9.19
N ASP A 31 4.78 -17.89 9.51
CA ASP A 31 3.69 -17.91 8.51
C ASP A 31 3.73 -16.67 7.59
N LEU A 32 4.15 -15.50 8.09
CA LEU A 32 4.22 -14.26 7.30
C LEU A 32 5.33 -14.31 6.26
N PHE A 33 6.39 -15.07 6.54
CA PHE A 33 7.57 -15.22 5.69
C PHE A 33 7.57 -16.51 4.87
N TRP A 34 6.63 -17.41 5.13
CA TRP A 34 6.53 -18.70 4.44
C TRP A 34 6.23 -18.55 2.95
N GLN A 35 6.89 -19.39 2.14
CA GLN A 35 6.69 -19.52 0.71
C GLN A 35 6.54 -21.01 0.38
N TYR A 36 5.60 -21.35 -0.50
CA TYR A 36 5.44 -22.73 -0.96
C TYR A 36 6.62 -23.19 -1.82
N ASN A 37 7.10 -22.32 -2.70
CA ASN A 37 8.26 -22.51 -3.57
C ASN A 37 8.84 -21.14 -3.99
N GLU A 38 9.95 -21.14 -4.73
CA GLU A 38 10.66 -19.91 -5.19
C GLU A 38 9.84 -19.05 -6.16
N GLU A 39 8.77 -19.59 -6.75
CA GLU A 39 7.87 -18.86 -7.64
C GLU A 39 6.66 -18.25 -6.90
N SER A 40 6.53 -18.51 -5.60
CA SER A 40 5.40 -18.08 -4.77
C SER A 40 5.77 -16.95 -3.84
N ASN A 41 4.99 -15.87 -3.82
CA ASN A 41 5.21 -14.77 -2.90
C ASN A 41 4.70 -15.10 -1.48
N SER A 42 5.49 -14.78 -0.46
CA SER A 42 5.02 -14.74 0.93
C SER A 42 4.16 -13.51 1.19
N ILE A 43 3.48 -13.48 2.35
CA ILE A 43 2.76 -12.28 2.80
C ILE A 43 3.72 -11.09 2.94
N ALA A 44 4.93 -11.31 3.48
CA ALA A 44 5.94 -10.28 3.58
C ALA A 44 6.32 -9.68 2.21
N ILE A 45 6.48 -10.51 1.18
CA ILE A 45 6.76 -10.04 -0.18
C ILE A 45 5.57 -9.23 -0.73
N ILE A 46 4.34 -9.71 -0.54
CA ILE A 46 3.14 -8.99 -0.97
C ILE A 46 3.04 -7.62 -0.28
N VAL A 47 3.29 -7.54 1.03
CA VAL A 47 3.29 -6.27 1.78
C VAL A 47 4.37 -5.33 1.26
N ASN A 48 5.57 -5.82 0.95
CA ASN A 48 6.63 -5.01 0.39
C ASN A 48 6.25 -4.43 -0.98
N HIS A 49 5.63 -5.24 -1.84
CA HIS A 49 5.12 -4.78 -3.13
C HIS A 49 4.00 -3.75 -2.99
N LEU A 50 3.03 -3.99 -2.10
CA LEU A 50 1.97 -3.02 -1.81
C LEU A 50 2.54 -1.70 -1.30
N TRP A 51 3.50 -1.75 -0.38
CA TRP A 51 4.20 -0.56 0.10
C TRP A 51 4.88 0.20 -1.04
N GLY A 52 5.67 -0.48 -1.88
CA GLY A 52 6.34 0.14 -3.04
C GLY A 52 5.35 0.79 -4.02
N ASN A 53 4.25 0.10 -4.32
CA ASN A 53 3.18 0.65 -5.15
C ASN A 53 2.55 1.90 -4.53
N MET A 54 2.18 1.84 -3.25
CA MET A 54 1.55 2.97 -2.55
C MET A 54 2.49 4.18 -2.50
N LYS A 55 3.76 3.98 -2.11
CA LYS A 55 4.74 5.07 -2.07
C LYS A 55 4.99 5.66 -3.47
N SER A 56 5.06 4.84 -4.50
CA SER A 56 5.30 5.33 -5.87
C SER A 56 4.12 6.16 -6.37
N ARG A 57 2.91 5.58 -6.34
CA ARG A 57 1.73 6.13 -7.03
C ARG A 57 1.01 7.23 -6.25
N TRP A 58 1.19 7.29 -4.93
CA TRP A 58 0.44 8.22 -4.08
C TRP A 58 1.30 9.33 -3.47
N THR A 59 2.62 9.26 -3.61
CA THR A 59 3.50 10.40 -3.26
C THR A 59 3.42 11.45 -4.36
N ASP A 60 3.15 12.70 -3.99
CA ASP A 60 2.92 13.81 -4.92
C ASP A 60 1.78 13.53 -5.93
N PHE A 61 0.72 12.87 -5.45
CA PHE A 61 -0.37 12.27 -6.25
C PHE A 61 -0.99 13.20 -7.31
N LEU A 62 -1.15 14.48 -7.00
CA LEU A 62 -1.77 15.46 -7.92
C LEU A 62 -0.74 16.24 -8.76
N VAL A 63 0.55 15.94 -8.62
CA VAL A 63 1.64 16.76 -9.17
C VAL A 63 2.59 15.95 -10.06
N THR A 64 2.72 14.64 -9.82
CA THR A 64 3.62 13.75 -10.58
C THR A 64 2.86 12.56 -11.15
N ASP A 65 3.46 11.88 -12.13
CA ASP A 65 2.88 10.67 -12.76
C ASP A 65 2.99 9.40 -11.90
N GLY A 66 3.54 9.55 -10.69
CA GLY A 66 3.76 8.45 -9.77
C GLY A 66 4.90 7.51 -10.18
N GLU A 67 5.63 7.75 -11.28
CA GLU A 67 6.88 7.06 -11.57
C GLU A 67 8.01 7.73 -10.78
N LYS A 68 8.83 6.91 -10.11
CA LYS A 68 9.85 7.39 -9.19
C LYS A 68 11.16 6.69 -9.48
N GLU A 69 12.24 7.45 -9.70
CA GLU A 69 13.56 6.91 -10.02
C GLU A 69 14.10 5.95 -8.95
N TRP A 70 13.67 6.15 -7.69
CA TRP A 70 14.06 5.29 -6.58
C TRP A 70 13.26 3.97 -6.52
N ARG A 71 12.19 3.81 -7.31
CA ARG A 71 11.38 2.59 -7.28
C ARG A 71 12.10 1.48 -8.02
N ASN A 72 12.45 0.43 -7.26
CA ASN A 72 12.94 -0.82 -7.82
C ASN A 72 11.85 -1.89 -7.70
N ARG A 73 11.10 -2.11 -8.79
CA ARG A 73 9.99 -3.08 -8.82
C ARG A 73 10.46 -4.52 -8.69
N GLU A 74 11.66 -4.87 -9.16
CA GLU A 74 12.17 -6.24 -9.02
C GLU A 74 12.43 -6.55 -7.54
N LEU A 75 13.05 -5.62 -6.83
CA LEU A 75 13.31 -5.75 -5.39
C LEU A 75 12.03 -5.80 -4.53
N GLU A 76 10.89 -5.33 -5.05
CA GLU A 76 9.59 -5.46 -4.37
C GLU A 76 9.18 -6.94 -4.18
N PHE A 77 9.65 -7.84 -5.05
CA PHE A 77 9.35 -9.28 -5.03
C PHE A 77 10.41 -10.13 -4.31
N GLU A 78 11.43 -9.49 -3.74
CA GLU A 78 12.48 -10.17 -2.99
C GLU A 78 12.15 -10.23 -1.48
N PRO A 79 12.66 -11.23 -0.74
CA PRO A 79 12.41 -11.37 0.71
C PRO A 79 13.24 -10.36 1.52
N VAL A 80 13.02 -9.06 1.32
CA VAL A 80 13.79 -7.97 1.93
C VAL A 80 13.42 -7.71 3.39
N LEU A 81 12.15 -7.88 3.74
CA LEU A 81 11.65 -7.74 5.11
C LEU A 81 12.06 -8.96 5.92
N LYS A 82 12.53 -8.75 7.16
CA LYS A 82 13.11 -9.81 8.00
C LYS A 82 12.36 -10.04 9.30
N THR A 83 11.49 -9.11 9.71
CA THR A 83 10.73 -9.19 10.96
C THR A 83 9.29 -8.73 10.79
N LYS A 84 8.39 -9.22 11.63
CA LYS A 84 6.99 -8.79 11.69
C LYS A 84 6.89 -7.28 11.96
N ASP A 85 7.78 -6.73 12.77
CA ASP A 85 7.85 -5.29 13.05
C ASP A 85 8.18 -4.47 11.80
N GLU A 86 9.15 -4.91 10.99
CA GLU A 86 9.47 -4.26 9.71
C GLU A 86 8.28 -4.32 8.73
N LEU A 87 7.62 -5.48 8.66
CA LEU A 87 6.43 -5.68 7.86
C LEU A 87 5.31 -4.72 8.27
N LEU A 88 5.02 -4.62 9.57
CA LEU A 88 3.98 -3.72 10.09
C LEU A 88 4.34 -2.24 9.88
N ARG A 89 5.62 -1.86 10.01
CA ARG A 89 6.07 -0.50 9.71
C ARG A 89 5.83 -0.14 8.25
N LYS A 90 6.18 -1.04 7.32
CA LYS A 90 5.97 -0.86 5.87
C LYS A 90 4.48 -0.81 5.52
N TRP A 91 3.70 -1.73 6.07
CA TRP A 91 2.25 -1.75 5.92
C TRP A 91 1.63 -0.41 6.31
N ASN A 92 1.95 0.08 7.52
CA ASN A 92 1.41 1.34 8.02
C ASN A 92 1.88 2.56 7.22
N ASP A 93 3.17 2.64 6.86
CA ASP A 93 3.70 3.75 6.05
C ASP A 93 3.04 3.81 4.66
N GLY A 94 2.85 2.66 4.01
CA GLY A 94 2.18 2.59 2.71
C GLY A 94 0.73 3.08 2.78
N TRP A 95 -0.05 2.54 3.72
CA TRP A 95 -1.44 2.95 3.90
C TRP A 95 -1.58 4.41 4.30
N ASN A 96 -0.72 4.91 5.18
CA ASN A 96 -0.73 6.34 5.55
C ASN A 96 -0.48 7.22 4.33
N CYS A 97 0.49 6.88 3.48
CA CYS A 97 0.77 7.60 2.23
C CYS A 97 -0.47 7.66 1.31
N LEU A 98 -1.17 6.52 1.13
CA LEU A 98 -2.39 6.47 0.33
C LEU A 98 -3.50 7.34 0.95
N PHE A 99 -3.73 7.25 2.25
CA PHE A 99 -4.78 8.02 2.90
C PHE A 99 -4.50 9.51 2.95
N GLU A 100 -3.24 9.93 3.14
CA GLU A 100 -2.84 11.34 3.03
C GLU A 100 -3.17 11.89 1.64
N ALA A 101 -2.84 11.15 0.58
CA ALA A 101 -3.18 11.52 -0.78
C ALA A 101 -4.70 11.59 -1.00
N LEU A 102 -5.47 10.59 -0.58
CA LEU A 102 -6.94 10.61 -0.68
C LEU A 102 -7.56 11.79 0.08
N ASN A 103 -7.01 12.16 1.23
CA ASN A 103 -7.50 13.27 2.05
C ASN A 103 -7.20 14.64 1.46
N SER A 104 -6.26 14.73 0.52
CA SER A 104 -5.96 15.96 -0.21
C SER A 104 -6.98 16.26 -1.31
N ILE A 105 -7.82 15.29 -1.68
CA ILE A 105 -8.81 15.45 -2.74
C ILE A 105 -10.00 16.27 -2.24
N ASN A 106 -10.38 17.30 -3.01
CA ASN A 106 -11.44 18.25 -2.72
C ASN A 106 -12.21 18.60 -4.01
N PRO A 107 -13.33 19.35 -3.92
CA PRO A 107 -14.12 19.71 -5.10
C PRO A 107 -13.33 20.48 -6.16
N GLU A 108 -12.30 21.23 -5.77
CA GLU A 108 -11.50 22.05 -6.67
C GLU A 108 -10.48 21.24 -7.49
N ASN A 109 -10.02 20.09 -6.97
CA ASN A 109 -9.01 19.26 -7.61
C ASN A 109 -9.50 17.88 -8.08
N PHE A 110 -10.75 17.51 -7.81
CA PHE A 110 -11.28 16.19 -8.10
C PHE A 110 -11.15 15.77 -9.58
N ASP A 111 -11.34 16.72 -10.49
CA ASP A 111 -11.26 16.48 -11.94
C ASP A 111 -9.85 16.73 -12.52
N ILE A 112 -8.85 17.01 -11.67
CA ILE A 112 -7.46 17.14 -12.12
C ILE A 112 -7.00 15.78 -12.63
N LYS A 113 -6.46 15.79 -13.85
CA LYS A 113 -5.84 14.62 -14.44
C LYS A 113 -4.55 14.30 -13.68
N VAL A 114 -4.52 13.13 -13.06
CA VAL A 114 -3.28 12.48 -12.60
C VAL A 114 -2.63 11.83 -13.82
N TYR A 115 -1.32 12.05 -13.98
CA TYR A 115 -0.56 11.54 -15.13
C TYR A 115 0.07 10.19 -14.85
#